data_AF-A0A819XZP0-F1
#
_entry.id   AF-A0A819XZP0-F1
#
_cell.length_a   1.000
_cell.length_b   1.000
_cell.length_c   1.000
_cell.angle_alpha   90.00
_cell.angle_beta   90.00
_cell.angle_gamma   90.00
#
_symmetry.space_group_name_H-M   'P 1'
#
loop_
_entity.id
_entity.type
_entity.pdbx_description
1 polymer ?
#
loop_
_entity_poly.entity_id
_entity_poly.type
_entity_poly.pdbx_seq_one_letter_code
_entity_poly.pdbx_strand_id
1 'polypeptide(L)'
;RISVFDIFINLIDDENQIIHYYEKIDFISSRDCDIKFNRYLLHPDQPKNPNHTYSIHIDIYEKTTLTYYGSWNLSIPFPFLPVNRIVTQIQIPLEKSEEELTNCSSECGNHGKCFKYINSNKTFCHCDEGYSGRFCNVTYQHSCSSDSIALNSSICLMPIK
;
A
#
# COMPACT_ATOMS: atom_id res chain seq x y z
N ARG A 1 -22.92 -5.06 8.84
CA ARG A 1 -22.40 -3.68 9.01
C ARG A 1 -21.87 -3.24 7.66
N ILE A 2 -22.27 -2.08 7.14
CA ILE A 2 -21.73 -1.57 5.87
C ILE A 2 -20.43 -0.85 6.19
N SER A 3 -19.33 -1.39 5.70
CA SER A 3 -18.01 -0.75 5.76
C SER A 3 -17.57 -0.36 4.35
N VAL A 4 -16.97 0.83 4.24
CA VAL A 4 -16.42 1.37 3.00
C VAL A 4 -14.91 1.49 3.16
N PHE A 5 -14.17 0.99 2.18
CA PHE A 5 -12.72 0.93 2.21
C PHE A 5 -12.13 1.61 0.98
N ASP A 6 -11.00 2.28 1.18
CA ASP A 6 -10.09 2.67 0.11
C ASP A 6 -8.98 1.63 0.04
N ILE A 7 -8.82 1.01 -1.13
CA ILE A 7 -7.76 0.03 -1.42
C ILE A 7 -6.79 0.68 -2.40
N PHE A 8 -5.54 0.85 -1.98
CA PHE A 8 -4.46 1.33 -2.83
C PHE A 8 -3.62 0.17 -3.31
N ILE A 9 -3.40 0.08 -4.61
CA ILE A 9 -2.60 -0.95 -5.26
C ILE A 9 -1.38 -0.27 -5.86
N ASN A 10 -0.24 -0.42 -5.20
CA ASN A 10 1.01 0.25 -5.53
C ASN A 10 1.98 -0.74 -6.20
N LEU A 11 2.59 -0.33 -7.30
CA LEU A 11 3.75 -0.98 -7.86
C LEU A 11 4.99 -0.34 -7.22
N ILE A 12 5.75 -1.12 -6.47
CA ILE A 12 6.91 -0.62 -5.72
C ILE A 12 8.20 -1.33 -6.14
N ASP A 13 9.34 -0.67 -5.95
CA ASP A 13 10.62 -1.39 -5.86
C ASP A 13 10.87 -1.85 -4.43
N ASP A 14 11.35 -3.09 -4.29
CA ASP A 14 11.52 -3.73 -2.98
C ASP A 14 12.68 -3.10 -2.18
N GLU A 15 13.67 -2.53 -2.87
CA GLU A 15 14.90 -1.99 -2.26
C GLU A 15 14.67 -0.70 -1.49
N ASN A 16 13.98 0.26 -2.10
CA ASN A 16 13.76 1.61 -1.56
C ASN A 16 12.31 1.83 -1.12
N GLN A 17 11.40 0.92 -1.48
CA GLN A 17 9.96 1.05 -1.24
C GLN A 17 9.37 2.31 -1.91
N ILE A 18 9.89 2.68 -3.08
CA ILE A 18 9.37 3.82 -3.86
C ILE A 18 8.17 3.34 -4.67
N ILE A 19 7.11 4.15 -4.67
CA ILE A 19 5.91 3.93 -5.47
C ILE A 19 6.16 4.43 -6.90
N HIS A 20 6.17 3.52 -7.86
CA HIS A 20 6.34 3.82 -9.28
C HIS A 20 5.01 4.10 -9.98
N TYR A 21 3.95 3.41 -9.53
CA TYR A 21 2.61 3.55 -10.06
C TYR A 21 1.61 3.14 -8.99
N TYR A 22 0.42 3.72 -9.00
CA TYR A 22 -0.64 3.32 -8.08
C TYR A 22 -2.01 3.34 -8.75
N GLU A 23 -2.89 2.50 -8.24
CA GLU A 23 -4.32 2.45 -8.56
C GLU A 23 -5.11 2.51 -7.26
N LYS A 24 -6.30 3.11 -7.32
CA LYS A 24 -7.21 3.18 -6.18
C LYS A 24 -8.53 2.48 -6.50
N ILE A 25 -9.06 1.76 -5.51
CA ILE A 25 -10.38 1.14 -5.56
C ILE A 25 -11.19 1.59 -4.34
N ASP A 26 -12.39 2.11 -4.60
CA ASP A 26 -13.42 2.31 -3.58
C ASP A 26 -14.21 1.01 -3.43
N PHE A 27 -14.12 0.35 -2.27
CA PHE A 27 -14.76 -0.93 -1.99
C PHE A 27 -15.86 -0.79 -0.94
N ILE A 28 -17.06 -1.28 -1.27
CA ILE A 28 -18.23 -1.28 -0.37
C ILE A 28 -18.60 -2.72 -0.05
N SER A 29 -18.41 -3.13 1.21
CA SER A 29 -18.63 -4.52 1.67
C SER A 29 -20.01 -5.12 1.37
N SER A 30 -21.07 -4.32 1.32
CA SER A 30 -22.43 -4.82 1.00
C SER A 30 -22.67 -5.08 -0.49
N ARG A 31 -21.82 -4.56 -1.37
CA ARG A 31 -21.98 -4.61 -2.84
C ARG A 31 -20.86 -5.39 -3.51
N ASP A 32 -19.63 -5.22 -3.02
CA ASP A 32 -18.43 -5.53 -3.79
C ASP A 32 -17.74 -6.84 -3.39
N CYS A 33 -18.20 -7.55 -2.35
CA CYS A 33 -17.59 -8.80 -1.87
C CYS A 33 -17.49 -9.90 -2.93
N ASP A 34 -18.43 -9.95 -3.88
CA ASP A 34 -18.45 -10.97 -4.95
C ASP A 34 -17.95 -10.42 -6.30
N ILE A 35 -17.45 -9.19 -6.33
CA ILE A 35 -17.00 -8.51 -7.54
C ILE A 35 -15.50 -8.69 -7.74
N LYS A 36 -15.10 -8.95 -8.99
CA LYS A 36 -13.69 -9.02 -9.38
C LYS A 36 -13.22 -7.67 -9.92
N PHE A 37 -12.10 -7.18 -9.40
CA PHE A 37 -11.47 -5.95 -9.86
C PHE A 37 -10.29 -6.25 -10.78
N ASN A 38 -10.30 -5.66 -11.97
CA ASN A 38 -9.17 -5.72 -12.90
C ASN A 38 -8.51 -4.34 -12.92
N ARG A 39 -7.19 -4.29 -12.66
CA ARG A 39 -6.37 -3.08 -12.67
C ARG A 39 -5.07 -3.33 -13.41
N TYR A 40 -4.55 -2.29 -14.05
CA TYR A 40 -3.30 -2.33 -14.80
C TYR A 40 -2.31 -1.40 -14.13
N LEU A 41 -1.22 -1.96 -13.62
CA LEU A 41 -0.11 -1.18 -13.08
C LEU A 41 0.94 -1.04 -14.18
N LEU A 42 1.27 0.20 -14.54
CA LEU A 42 2.22 0.49 -15.61
C LEU A 42 3.57 0.85 -15.01
N HIS A 43 4.66 0.29 -15.54
CA HIS A 43 5.98 0.78 -15.19
C HIS A 43 6.19 2.15 -15.82
N PRO A 44 6.60 3.17 -15.05
CA PRO A 44 6.85 4.51 -15.58
C PRO A 44 8.04 4.53 -16.55
N ASP A 45 9.09 3.77 -16.25
CA ASP A 45 10.31 3.73 -17.04
C ASP A 45 10.43 2.44 -17.88
N GLN A 46 10.71 2.60 -19.17
CA GLN A 46 11.11 1.52 -20.08
C GLN A 46 12.51 1.81 -20.65
N PRO A 47 13.46 0.86 -20.58
CA PRO A 47 13.34 -0.50 -20.05
C PRO A 47 13.39 -0.57 -18.50
N LYS A 48 12.82 -1.64 -17.93
CA LYS A 48 12.92 -1.92 -16.49
C LYS A 48 14.38 -2.06 -16.08
N ASN A 49 14.75 -1.50 -14.93
CA ASN A 49 16.06 -1.76 -14.34
C ASN A 49 16.15 -3.25 -13.92
N PRO A 50 17.05 -4.06 -14.52
CA PRO A 50 17.14 -5.49 -14.23
C PRO A 50 17.70 -5.78 -12.82
N ASN A 51 18.32 -4.79 -12.18
CA ASN A 51 18.87 -4.95 -10.83
C ASN A 51 17.82 -4.75 -9.73
N HIS A 52 16.67 -4.15 -10.04
CA HIS A 52 15.61 -3.93 -9.07
C HIS A 52 14.60 -5.08 -9.09
N THR A 53 14.16 -5.46 -7.90
CA THR A 53 13.02 -6.36 -7.71
C THR A 53 11.78 -5.52 -7.43
N TYR A 54 10.66 -5.88 -8.07
CA TYR A 54 9.41 -5.15 -7.95
C TYR A 54 8.33 -6.06 -7.36
N SER A 55 7.44 -5.45 -6.59
CA SER A 55 6.29 -6.10 -6.01
C SER A 55 5.05 -5.20 -6.09
N ILE A 56 3.89 -5.82 -5.89
CA ILE A 56 2.63 -5.11 -5.71
C ILE A 56 2.36 -5.03 -4.21
N HIS A 57 2.40 -3.80 -3.69
CA HIS A 57 2.04 -3.46 -2.33
C HIS A 57 0.59 -2.98 -2.30
N ILE A 58 -0.26 -3.58 -1.47
CA ILE A 58 -1.68 -3.23 -1.40
C ILE A 58 -2.00 -2.76 0.00
N ASP A 59 -2.44 -1.50 0.16
CA ASP A 59 -2.89 -0.92 1.42
C ASP A 59 -4.41 -0.85 1.49
N ILE A 60 -4.98 -1.08 2.67
CA ILE A 60 -6.41 -0.96 2.91
C ILE A 60 -6.68 0.00 4.07
N TYR A 61 -7.56 0.96 3.84
CA TYR A 61 -8.02 1.92 4.84
C TYR A 61 -9.54 1.91 4.92
N GLU A 62 -10.10 1.94 6.13
CA GLU A 62 -11.52 2.25 6.30
C GLU A 62 -11.75 3.73 6.04
N LYS A 63 -12.65 4.02 5.10
CA LYS A 63 -12.79 5.36 4.53
C LYS A 63 -13.46 6.36 5.46
N THR A 64 -14.29 5.92 6.41
CA THR A 64 -14.97 6.84 7.34
C THR A 64 -14.03 7.34 8.44
N THR A 65 -13.18 6.46 8.97
CA THR A 65 -12.30 6.77 10.11
C THR A 65 -10.86 7.04 9.68
N LEU A 66 -10.52 6.81 8.41
CA LEU A 66 -9.16 6.77 7.87
C LEU A 66 -8.25 5.77 8.58
N THR A 67 -8.85 4.76 9.23
CA THR A 67 -8.11 3.73 9.95
C THR A 67 -7.44 2.78 8.98
N TYR A 68 -6.14 2.57 9.16
CA TYR A 68 -5.38 1.56 8.42
C TYR A 68 -5.70 0.14 8.90
N TYR A 69 -5.94 -0.78 7.95
CA TYR A 69 -6.33 -2.17 8.24
C TYR A 69 -5.21 -3.18 8.02
N GLY A 70 -4.24 -2.88 7.15
CA GLY A 70 -3.14 -3.79 6.84
C GLY A 70 -2.75 -3.75 5.37
N SER A 71 -1.64 -4.43 5.06
CA SER A 71 -1.11 -4.50 3.70
C SER A 71 -0.79 -5.92 3.24
N TRP A 72 -0.82 -6.10 1.93
CA TRP A 72 -0.40 -7.30 1.23
C TRP A 72 0.79 -7.00 0.34
N ASN A 73 1.70 -7.97 0.21
CA ASN A 73 2.84 -7.89 -0.69
C ASN A 73 2.81 -9.06 -1.68
N LEU A 74 2.64 -8.76 -2.96
CA LEU A 74 2.60 -9.77 -4.03
C LEU A 74 3.87 -9.67 -4.88
N SER A 75 4.65 -10.74 -4.92
CA SER A 75 5.86 -10.79 -5.76
C SER A 75 5.51 -10.89 -7.25
N ILE A 76 6.30 -10.24 -8.10
CA ILE A 76 6.19 -10.34 -9.56
C ILE A 76 7.19 -11.42 -10.05
N PRO A 77 6.72 -12.61 -10.46
CA PRO A 77 7.60 -13.76 -10.69
C PRO A 77 8.45 -13.67 -11.97
N PHE A 78 8.03 -12.90 -12.99
CA PHE A 78 8.69 -12.86 -14.30
C PHE A 78 9.01 -11.43 -14.75
N PRO A 79 10.09 -10.81 -14.25
CA PRO A 79 10.44 -9.42 -14.58
C PRO A 79 10.76 -9.22 -16.07
N PHE A 80 11.26 -10.27 -16.74
CA PHE A 80 11.58 -10.28 -18.18
C PHE A 80 10.34 -10.22 -19.08
N LEU A 81 9.16 -10.59 -18.58
CA LEU A 81 7.95 -10.49 -19.37
C LEU A 81 7.49 -9.03 -19.46
N PRO A 82 7.08 -8.57 -20.65
CA PRO A 82 6.55 -7.22 -20.83
C PRO A 82 5.26 -7.03 -20.03
N VAL A 83 4.49 -8.10 -19.80
CA VAL A 83 3.23 -8.09 -19.05
C VAL A 83 3.19 -9.27 -18.09
N ASN A 84 2.86 -8.99 -16.83
CA ASN A 84 2.60 -10.00 -15.79
C ASN A 84 1.13 -9.93 -15.40
N ARG A 85 0.42 -11.07 -15.45
CA ARG A 85 -0.95 -11.19 -14.94
C ARG A 85 -0.92 -11.85 -13.58
N ILE A 86 -1.25 -11.07 -12.54
CA ILE A 86 -1.33 -11.54 -11.16
C ILE A 86 -2.80 -11.56 -10.75
N VAL A 87 -3.23 -12.68 -10.17
CA VAL A 87 -4.59 -12.87 -9.64
C VAL A 87 -4.47 -13.30 -8.20
N THR A 88 -5.10 -12.56 -7.30
CA THR A 88 -5.13 -12.87 -5.87
C THR A 88 -6.52 -12.62 -5.30
N GLN A 89 -6.86 -13.34 -4.23
CA GLN A 89 -8.03 -13.06 -3.41
C GLN A 89 -7.56 -12.40 -2.12
N ILE A 90 -8.08 -11.21 -1.84
CA ILE A 90 -7.76 -10.45 -0.63
C ILE A 90 -8.91 -10.62 0.35
N GLN A 91 -8.59 -11.00 1.58
CA GLN A 91 -9.55 -11.08 2.68
C GLN A 91 -9.29 -9.92 3.63
N ILE A 92 -10.19 -8.93 3.64
CA ILE A 92 -10.08 -7.80 4.57
C ILE A 92 -10.37 -8.33 5.98
N PRO A 93 -9.46 -8.16 6.95
CA PRO A 93 -9.67 -8.64 8.29
C PRO A 93 -10.82 -7.88 8.97
N LEU A 94 -11.52 -8.56 9.89
CA LEU A 94 -12.62 -7.96 10.66
C LEU A 94 -12.11 -6.91 11.66
N GLU A 95 -10.88 -7.10 12.13
CA GLU A 95 -10.18 -6.20 13.02
C GLU A 95 -9.01 -5.56 12.26
N LYS A 96 -8.70 -4.30 12.59
CA LYS A 96 -7.52 -3.62 12.04
C LYS A 96 -6.25 -4.37 12.45
N SER A 97 -5.17 -4.26 11.67
CA SER A 97 -3.89 -4.81 12.11
C SER A 97 -3.42 -4.08 13.37
N GLU A 98 -3.41 -4.80 14.51
CA GLU A 98 -3.02 -4.24 15.82
C GLU A 98 -1.54 -4.40 16.14
N GLU A 99 -0.77 -5.12 15.32
CA GLU A 99 0.61 -5.45 15.64
C GLU A 99 1.58 -4.38 15.13
N GLU A 100 1.76 -3.30 15.90
CA GLU A 100 3.09 -2.70 16.03
C GLU A 100 4.03 -3.80 16.55
N LEU A 101 4.77 -4.42 15.64
CA LEU A 101 5.79 -5.40 16.04
C LEU A 101 6.91 -4.64 16.77
N THR A 102 6.96 -4.80 18.09
CA THR A 102 7.99 -4.22 18.96
C THR A 102 9.40 -4.66 18.59
N ASN A 103 9.54 -5.81 17.91
CA ASN A 103 10.79 -6.34 17.36
C ASN A 103 10.66 -6.53 15.84
N CYS A 104 10.68 -5.43 15.10
CA CYS A 104 10.86 -5.49 13.66
C CYS A 104 12.34 -5.49 13.27
N SER A 105 12.67 -6.18 12.19
CA SER A 105 14.03 -6.15 11.62
C SER A 105 14.35 -4.84 10.90
N SER A 106 13.35 -4.02 10.61
CA SER A 106 13.46 -2.73 9.93
C SER A 106 13.43 -1.58 10.94
N GLU A 107 14.51 -0.81 11.01
CA GLU A 107 14.60 0.43 11.78
C GLU A 107 13.72 1.51 11.14
N CYS A 108 12.42 1.55 11.45
CA CYS A 108 11.45 2.49 10.86
C CYS A 108 11.62 3.97 11.30
N GLY A 109 12.79 4.31 11.84
CA GLY A 109 13.08 5.64 12.38
C GLY A 109 12.11 6.06 13.49
N ASN A 110 11.96 7.37 13.67
CA ASN A 110 11.02 7.97 14.64
C ASN A 110 9.70 8.43 13.99
N HIS A 111 9.53 8.18 12.69
CA HIS A 111 8.42 8.70 11.87
C HIS A 111 7.68 7.60 11.13
N GLY A 112 7.69 6.40 11.71
CA GLY A 112 7.09 5.24 11.12
C GLY A 112 6.88 4.14 12.14
N LYS A 113 5.91 3.30 11.82
CA LYS A 113 5.52 2.15 12.61
C LYS A 113 5.79 0.90 11.80
N CYS A 114 6.25 -0.15 12.46
CA CYS A 114 6.51 -1.38 11.75
C CYS A 114 5.28 -2.29 11.73
N PHE A 115 4.96 -2.77 10.53
CA PHE A 115 3.88 -3.70 10.28
C PHE A 115 4.37 -4.95 9.58
N LYS A 116 3.63 -6.03 9.77
CA LYS A 116 3.79 -7.27 9.01
C LYS A 116 2.77 -7.32 7.88
N TYR A 117 3.19 -7.79 6.71
CA TYR A 117 2.25 -8.08 5.64
C TYR A 117 1.32 -9.22 6.01
N ILE A 118 0.04 -9.10 5.70
CA ILE A 118 -0.97 -10.12 6.06
C ILE A 118 -0.68 -11.47 5.39
N ASN A 119 -0.15 -11.45 4.17
CA ASN A 119 0.10 -12.65 3.36
C ASN A 119 1.55 -13.18 3.43
N SER A 120 2.42 -12.60 4.25
CA SER A 120 3.81 -13.05 4.32
C SER A 120 4.46 -12.78 5.67
N ASN A 121 5.63 -13.37 5.91
CA ASN A 121 6.42 -13.05 7.10
C ASN A 121 7.32 -11.81 6.94
N LYS A 122 7.20 -11.09 5.82
CA LYS A 122 7.94 -9.84 5.60
C LYS A 122 7.33 -8.72 6.45
N THR A 123 8.17 -7.83 6.92
CA THR A 123 7.78 -6.59 7.61
C THR A 123 8.13 -5.38 6.76
N PHE A 124 7.50 -4.25 7.05
CA PHE A 124 7.76 -2.97 6.39
C PHE A 124 7.43 -1.81 7.33
N CYS A 125 7.86 -0.61 6.94
CA CYS A 125 7.58 0.61 7.68
C CYS A 125 6.38 1.34 7.06
N HIS A 126 5.35 1.55 7.87
CA HIS A 126 4.23 2.42 7.56
C HIS A 126 4.57 3.81 8.12
N CYS A 127 4.81 4.76 7.23
CA CYS A 127 5.31 6.07 7.61
C CYS A 127 4.19 7.03 8.03
N ASP A 128 4.52 7.93 8.94
CA ASP A 128 3.66 9.03 9.31
C ASP A 128 3.53 10.04 8.15
N GLU A 129 2.48 10.87 8.20
CA GLU A 129 2.23 11.89 7.18
C GLU A 129 3.45 12.83 7.01
N GLY A 130 3.83 13.08 5.75
CA GLY A 130 5.02 13.86 5.40
C GLY A 130 6.34 13.08 5.38
N TYR A 131 6.33 11.78 5.70
CA TYR A 131 7.51 10.91 5.68
C TYR A 131 7.35 9.73 4.74
N SER A 132 8.45 9.32 4.10
CA SER A 132 8.46 8.28 3.08
C SER A 132 9.79 7.50 3.06
N GLY A 133 9.84 6.50 2.18
CA GLY A 133 10.98 5.62 1.98
C GLY A 133 10.99 4.44 2.94
N ARG A 134 11.86 3.47 2.66
CA ARG A 134 11.96 2.20 3.40
C ARG A 134 12.07 2.33 4.93
N PHE A 135 12.66 3.41 5.42
CA PHE A 135 12.88 3.67 6.85
C PHE A 135 12.18 4.93 7.35
N CYS A 136 11.25 5.51 6.58
CA CYS A 136 10.52 6.72 6.94
C CYS A 136 11.42 7.92 7.30
N ASN A 137 12.56 8.06 6.62
CA ASN A 137 13.55 9.11 6.86
C ASN A 137 13.55 10.21 5.78
N VAL A 138 12.78 10.03 4.70
CA VAL A 138 12.68 11.00 3.62
C VAL A 138 11.44 11.86 3.83
N THR A 139 11.64 13.16 4.01
CA THR A 139 10.53 14.11 4.11
C THR A 139 10.01 14.50 2.74
N TYR A 140 8.70 14.74 2.64
CA TYR A 140 8.08 15.28 1.44
C TYR A 140 7.03 16.32 1.78
N GLN A 141 6.70 17.16 0.80
CA GLN A 141 5.57 18.09 0.87
C GLN A 141 4.40 17.55 0.06
N HIS A 142 3.18 17.82 0.54
CA HIS A 142 1.93 17.45 -0.12
C HIS A 142 0.96 18.63 -0.14
N SER A 143 -0.04 18.54 -1.00
CA SER A 143 -1.13 19.52 -1.15
C SER A 143 -2.50 18.98 -0.72
N CYS A 144 -2.51 17.85 0.01
CA CYS A 144 -3.73 17.26 0.56
C CYS A 144 -4.47 18.25 1.50
N SER A 145 -5.79 18.10 1.59
CA SER A 145 -6.63 18.90 2.48
C SER A 145 -6.32 18.61 3.95
N SER A 146 -6.60 19.55 4.85
CA SER A 146 -6.45 19.37 6.30
C SER A 146 -7.27 18.22 6.88
N ASP A 147 -8.37 17.85 6.21
CA ASP A 147 -9.26 16.77 6.63
C ASP A 147 -8.88 15.41 6.01
N SER A 148 -7.71 15.32 5.34
CA SER A 148 -7.23 14.12 4.65
C SER A 148 -5.85 13.71 5.13
N ILE A 149 -5.47 12.46 4.89
CA ILE A 149 -4.13 11.95 5.18
C ILE A 149 -3.34 11.86 3.88
N ALA A 150 -2.16 12.45 3.82
CA ALA A 150 -1.23 12.23 2.71
C ALA A 150 -0.47 10.91 2.88
N LEU A 151 -0.57 10.03 1.88
CA LEU A 151 0.20 8.78 1.82
C LEU A 151 1.55 8.99 1.11
N ASN A 152 1.59 9.96 0.18
CA ASN A 152 2.83 10.47 -0.41
C ASN A 152 2.60 11.91 -0.93
N SER A 153 3.54 12.46 -1.71
CA SER A 153 3.44 13.82 -2.26
C SER A 153 2.23 14.08 -3.16
N SER A 154 1.59 13.04 -3.71
CA SER A 154 0.53 13.13 -4.72
C SER A 154 -0.72 12.27 -4.41
N ILE A 155 -0.70 11.45 -3.36
CA ILE A 155 -1.77 10.53 -2.97
C ILE A 155 -2.37 10.98 -1.65
N CYS A 156 -3.67 11.28 -1.68
CA CYS A 156 -4.43 11.68 -0.51
C CYS A 156 -5.55 10.67 -0.21
N LEU A 157 -5.67 10.27 1.05
CA LEU A 157 -6.77 9.49 1.58
C LEU A 157 -7.83 10.44 2.16
N MET A 158 -9.05 10.42 1.61
CA MET A 158 -10.11 11.36 1.95
C MET A 158 -11.28 10.66 2.64
N PRO A 159 -11.82 11.22 3.72
CA PRO A 159 -12.98 10.64 4.39
C PRO A 159 -14.26 10.85 3.59
N ILE A 160 -15.19 9.89 3.70
CA ILE A 160 -16.59 10.11 3.30
C ILE A 160 -17.28 10.82 4.46
N LYS A 161 -17.69 12.08 4.24
CA LYS A 161 -18.60 12.82 5.11
C LYS A 161 -20.04 12.39 4.89
#